data_AF-K4R534-F1
#
_entry.id   AF-K4R534-F1
#
_cell.length_a   1.000
_cell.length_b   1.000
_cell.length_c   1.000
_cell.angle_alpha   90.00
_cell.angle_beta   90.00
_cell.angle_gamma   90.00
#
_symmetry.space_group_name_H-M   'P 1'
#
loop_
_entity.id
_entity.type
_entity.pdbx_description
1 polymer ?
#
loop_
_entity_poly.entity_id
_entity_poly.type
_entity_poly.pdbx_seq_one_letter_code
_entity_poly.pdbx_strand_id
1 'polypeptide(L)'
;MPRDAQVHNAQQVNDVPEPESASDRPQVKYPFEFDGRWVLRYHIPYTVEHDGHTHQILATIFAQPSVHGRIQVGREGQPVAEYDDLTPGDIVEITGDTWRVAEVEYRTRVVLERVSVSEKEKSGESGAQADEQSE
;
A
#
# COMPACT_ATOMS: atom_id res chain seq x y z
N MET A 1 -41.29 49.13 25.91
CA MET A 1 -40.36 49.77 24.94
C MET A 1 -38.95 49.70 25.52
N PRO A 2 -37.91 49.47 24.70
CA PRO A 2 -37.08 48.25 24.74
C PRO A 2 -35.56 48.50 24.90
N ARG A 3 -34.75 47.44 25.00
CA ARG A 3 -33.47 47.30 24.26
C ARG A 3 -32.91 45.87 24.30
N ASP A 4 -32.85 45.29 23.11
CA ASP A 4 -32.07 44.12 22.68
C ASP A 4 -30.61 44.13 23.13
N ALA A 5 -30.09 42.91 23.36
CA ALA A 5 -28.84 42.45 22.74
C ALA A 5 -28.74 40.91 22.82
N GLN A 6 -29.07 40.23 21.72
CA GLN A 6 -28.43 38.95 21.36
C GLN A 6 -26.95 39.20 21.07
N VAL A 7 -26.07 38.28 21.47
CA VAL A 7 -24.99 37.77 20.62
C VAL A 7 -24.67 36.33 21.01
N HIS A 8 -24.84 35.43 20.04
CA HIS A 8 -24.31 34.08 20.01
C HIS A 8 -22.77 34.13 19.94
N ASN A 9 -22.05 33.22 20.60
CA ASN A 9 -20.91 32.62 19.93
C ASN A 9 -20.55 31.25 20.50
N ALA A 10 -20.43 30.30 19.59
CA ALA A 10 -20.02 28.93 19.81
C ALA A 10 -18.52 28.82 20.12
N GLN A 11 -18.17 27.87 20.98
CA GLN A 11 -16.92 27.12 20.88
C GLN A 11 -17.16 25.82 21.67
N GLN A 12 -17.71 24.77 21.08
CA GLN A 12 -17.09 23.90 20.07
C GLN A 12 -15.85 23.19 20.65
N VAL A 13 -16.12 21.94 21.06
CA VAL A 13 -15.25 20.76 21.00
C VAL A 13 -13.76 21.03 20.75
N ASN A 14 -12.96 20.89 21.79
CA ASN A 14 -11.62 20.32 21.64
C ASN A 14 -11.74 18.83 21.98
N ASP A 15 -12.54 18.13 21.18
CA ASP A 15 -12.29 16.72 20.93
C ASP A 15 -11.07 16.74 20.02
N VAL A 16 -9.89 16.55 20.60
CA VAL A 16 -8.71 16.24 19.82
C VAL A 16 -9.05 14.91 19.17
N PRO A 17 -9.17 14.80 17.83
CA PRO A 17 -9.15 13.48 17.24
C PRO A 17 -7.76 12.93 17.56
N GLU A 18 -7.68 12.06 18.57
CA GLU A 18 -6.65 11.04 18.61
C GLU A 18 -6.56 10.50 17.19
N PRO A 19 -5.34 10.38 16.61
CA PRO A 19 -5.23 9.71 15.33
C PRO A 19 -5.79 8.31 15.54
N GLU A 20 -7.01 8.09 15.04
CA GLU A 20 -7.64 6.79 14.98
C GLU A 20 -6.57 5.87 14.43
N SER A 21 -6.13 4.98 15.32
CA SER A 21 -5.06 4.05 15.03
C SER A 21 -5.38 3.45 13.67
N ALA A 22 -4.43 3.52 12.73
CA ALA A 22 -4.55 2.97 11.39
C ALA A 22 -4.64 1.42 11.39
N SER A 23 -5.18 0.84 12.46
CA SER A 23 -5.20 -0.57 12.82
C SER A 23 -6.60 -1.18 12.77
N ASP A 24 -7.66 -0.41 12.45
CA ASP A 24 -9.00 -0.98 12.24
C ASP A 24 -9.28 -1.28 10.76
N ARG A 25 -8.27 -1.75 10.02
CA ARG A 25 -8.53 -2.53 8.81
C ARG A 25 -8.27 -3.98 9.17
N PRO A 26 -9.20 -4.91 8.89
CA PRO A 26 -8.97 -6.32 9.15
C PRO A 26 -7.69 -6.73 8.43
N GLN A 27 -6.63 -7.01 9.18
CA GLN A 27 -5.34 -7.34 8.61
C GLN A 27 -5.50 -8.59 7.75
N VAL A 28 -5.28 -8.44 6.44
CA VAL A 28 -5.45 -9.55 5.50
C VAL A 28 -4.48 -10.66 5.89
N LYS A 29 -5.00 -11.87 6.03
CA LYS A 29 -4.19 -13.04 6.37
C LYS A 29 -3.67 -13.67 5.09
N TYR A 30 -2.37 -13.54 4.86
CA TYR A 30 -1.75 -14.14 3.69
C TYR A 30 -1.22 -15.55 3.99
N PRO A 31 -1.39 -16.51 3.06
CA PRO A 31 -0.87 -17.86 3.24
C PRO A 31 0.65 -17.87 3.37
N PHE A 32 1.20 -18.51 4.40
CA PHE A 32 2.64 -18.57 4.64
C PHE A 32 3.32 -17.20 4.84
N GLU A 33 2.55 -16.18 5.24
CA GLU A 33 3.14 -14.97 5.82
C GLU A 33 3.77 -15.31 7.17
N PHE A 34 5.04 -14.96 7.34
CA PHE A 34 5.77 -15.10 8.58
C PHE A 34 6.67 -13.88 8.78
N ASP A 35 6.57 -13.24 9.94
CA ASP A 35 7.37 -12.07 10.31
C ASP A 35 7.25 -10.90 9.28
N GLY A 36 6.03 -10.65 8.79
CA GLY A 36 5.77 -9.62 7.77
C GLY A 36 6.33 -9.92 6.39
N ARG A 37 6.88 -11.13 6.17
CA ARG A 37 7.38 -11.60 4.88
C ARG A 37 6.42 -12.62 4.30
N TRP A 38 6.12 -12.51 3.01
CA TRP A 38 5.25 -13.44 2.30
C TRP A 38 6.00 -14.07 1.12
N VAL A 39 5.95 -15.40 1.02
CA VAL A 39 6.64 -16.16 -0.02
C VAL A 39 5.64 -16.67 -1.06
N LEU A 40 5.72 -16.11 -2.26
CA LEU A 40 4.98 -16.55 -3.42
C LEU A 40 5.82 -17.55 -4.22
N ARG A 41 5.43 -18.82 -4.22
CA ARG A 41 6.13 -19.86 -5.00
C ARG A 41 5.82 -19.75 -6.49
N TYR A 42 6.83 -20.01 -7.31
CA TYR A 42 6.71 -19.99 -8.76
C TYR A 42 5.57 -20.89 -9.25
N HIS A 43 4.65 -20.31 -10.01
CA HIS A 43 3.54 -20.98 -10.68
C HIS A 43 2.54 -21.68 -9.73
N ILE A 44 2.55 -21.34 -8.44
CA ILE A 44 1.55 -21.81 -7.47
C ILE A 44 0.54 -20.69 -7.24
N PRO A 45 -0.76 -20.90 -7.53
CA PRO A 45 -1.78 -19.93 -7.20
C PRO A 45 -2.06 -19.94 -5.70
N TYR A 46 -2.23 -18.74 -5.13
CA TYR A 46 -2.62 -18.52 -3.75
C TYR A 46 -3.99 -17.87 -3.71
N THR A 47 -4.79 -18.27 -2.72
CA THR A 47 -6.12 -17.71 -2.48
C THR A 47 -6.09 -16.90 -1.19
N VAL A 48 -6.56 -15.65 -1.26
CA VAL A 48 -6.62 -14.72 -0.13
C VAL A 48 -8.05 -14.20 -0.02
N GLU A 49 -8.63 -14.29 1.17
CA GLU A 49 -9.94 -13.71 1.46
C GLU A 49 -9.76 -12.33 2.10
N HIS A 50 -10.36 -11.31 1.49
CA HIS A 50 -10.34 -9.95 1.98
C HIS A 50 -11.65 -9.24 1.62
N ASP A 51 -12.24 -8.54 2.58
CA ASP A 51 -13.49 -7.78 2.42
C ASP A 51 -14.66 -8.62 1.85
N GLY A 52 -14.76 -9.88 2.26
CA GLY A 52 -15.77 -10.82 1.73
C GLY A 52 -15.53 -11.27 0.28
N HIS A 53 -14.36 -10.97 -0.29
CA HIS A 53 -13.98 -11.34 -1.65
C HIS A 53 -12.76 -12.25 -1.67
N THR A 54 -12.80 -13.21 -2.58
CA THR A 54 -11.70 -14.12 -2.86
C THR A 54 -10.79 -13.53 -3.94
N HIS A 55 -9.52 -13.37 -3.60
CA HIS A 55 -8.46 -12.92 -4.50
C HIS A 55 -7.56 -14.11 -4.86
N GLN A 56 -7.18 -14.20 -6.12
CA GLN A 56 -6.23 -15.19 -6.61
C GLN A 56 -4.92 -14.50 -6.98
N ILE A 57 -3.83 -14.91 -6.34
CA ILE A 57 -2.50 -14.34 -6.52
C ILE A 57 -1.60 -15.40 -7.17
N LEU A 58 -0.92 -15.05 -8.26
CA LEU A 58 -0.01 -15.95 -8.97
C LEU A 58 1.32 -15.26 -9.25
N ALA A 59 2.42 -15.88 -8.82
CA ALA A 59 3.77 -15.45 -9.19
C ALA A 59 4.29 -16.26 -10.38
N THR A 60 4.68 -15.56 -11.44
CA THR A 60 5.49 -16.10 -12.55
C THR A 60 6.89 -15.49 -12.47
N ILE A 61 7.92 -16.25 -12.80
CA ILE A 61 9.31 -15.77 -12.77
C ILE A 61 9.93 -16.12 -14.10
N PHE A 62 10.37 -15.09 -14.81
CA PHE A 62 10.99 -15.19 -16.11
C PHE A 62 12.51 -15.03 -15.97
N ALA A 63 13.21 -15.54 -16.98
CA ALA A 63 14.61 -15.25 -17.16
C ALA A 63 14.78 -14.59 -18.53
N GLN A 64 15.50 -13.45 -18.54
CA GLN A 64 16.15 -12.73 -19.64
C GLN A 64 15.69 -11.27 -19.74
N PRO A 65 16.61 -10.30 -19.91
CA PRO A 65 18.07 -10.41 -19.77
C PRO A 65 18.53 -10.61 -18.30
N SER A 66 17.62 -10.39 -17.34
CA SER A 66 17.79 -10.66 -15.90
C SER A 66 16.62 -11.49 -15.37
N VAL A 67 16.68 -11.92 -14.11
CA VAL A 67 15.54 -12.58 -13.46
C VAL A 67 14.52 -11.51 -13.10
N HIS A 68 13.32 -11.62 -13.65
CA HIS A 68 12.21 -10.72 -13.33
C HIS A 68 10.99 -11.53 -12.91
N GLY A 69 10.30 -11.05 -11.88
CA GLY A 69 9.04 -11.60 -11.43
C GLY A 69 7.87 -10.98 -12.18
N ARG A 70 6.75 -11.68 -12.16
CA ARG A 70 5.43 -11.13 -12.45
C ARG A 70 4.49 -11.59 -11.36
N ILE A 71 3.72 -10.67 -10.80
CA ILE A 71 2.63 -11.00 -9.87
C ILE A 71 1.33 -10.61 -10.54
N GLN A 72 0.39 -11.56 -10.60
CA GLN A 72 -0.96 -11.33 -11.07
C GLN A 72 -1.91 -11.43 -9.86
N VAL A 73 -2.77 -10.43 -9.70
CA VAL A 73 -3.79 -10.37 -8.65
C VAL A 73 -5.16 -10.28 -9.31
N GLY A 74 -5.90 -11.37 -9.26
CA GLY A 74 -7.26 -11.46 -9.78
C GLY A 74 -8.30 -11.43 -8.67
N ARG A 75 -9.44 -10.80 -8.94
CA ARG A 75 -10.67 -10.91 -8.15
C ARG A 75 -11.82 -11.21 -9.11
N GLU A 76 -12.75 -12.07 -8.67
CA GLU A 76 -13.91 -12.40 -9.48
C GLU A 76 -14.68 -11.14 -9.91
N GLY A 77 -14.99 -11.03 -11.20
CA GLY A 77 -15.72 -9.89 -11.77
C GLY A 77 -14.90 -8.61 -11.95
N GLN A 78 -13.58 -8.62 -11.68
CA GLN A 78 -12.70 -7.47 -11.86
C GLN A 78 -11.55 -7.77 -12.83
N PRO A 79 -10.99 -6.75 -13.50
CA PRO A 79 -9.76 -6.93 -14.28
C PRO A 79 -8.62 -7.40 -13.38
N VAL A 80 -7.78 -8.28 -13.92
CA VAL A 80 -6.58 -8.76 -13.22
C VAL A 80 -5.56 -7.61 -13.17
N ALA A 81 -5.05 -7.31 -11.99
CA ALA A 81 -3.90 -6.42 -11.83
C ALA A 81 -2.63 -7.23 -12.10
N GLU A 82 -1.77 -6.72 -12.98
CA GLU A 82 -0.51 -7.36 -13.36
C GLU A 82 0.65 -6.44 -13.01
N TYR A 83 1.63 -6.99 -12.30
CA TYR A 83 2.89 -6.34 -11.97
C TYR A 83 3.99 -7.11 -12.68
N ASP A 84 4.42 -6.63 -13.83
CA ASP A 84 5.46 -7.24 -14.66
C ASP A 84 6.87 -6.71 -14.34
N ASP A 85 7.88 -7.38 -14.86
CA ASP A 85 9.29 -7.01 -14.76
C ASP A 85 9.80 -6.74 -13.33
N LEU A 86 9.21 -7.39 -12.33
CA LEU A 86 9.50 -7.17 -10.91
C LEU A 86 10.94 -7.55 -10.55
N THR A 87 11.59 -6.63 -9.85
CA THR A 87 12.94 -6.73 -9.31
C THR A 87 12.95 -6.43 -7.81
N PRO A 88 13.99 -6.87 -7.07
CA PRO A 88 14.14 -6.49 -5.67
C PRO A 88 14.14 -4.96 -5.48
N GLY A 89 13.23 -4.47 -4.65
CA GLY A 89 13.00 -3.05 -4.41
C GLY A 89 11.63 -2.56 -4.86
N ASP A 90 11.02 -3.21 -5.84
CA ASP A 90 9.75 -2.77 -6.41
C ASP A 90 8.59 -2.88 -5.43
N ILE A 91 7.57 -2.03 -5.62
CA ILE A 91 6.39 -1.97 -4.79
C ILE A 91 5.20 -2.53 -5.56
N VAL A 92 4.45 -3.42 -4.91
CA VAL A 92 3.20 -3.99 -5.43
C VAL A 92 2.09 -3.80 -4.42
N GLU A 93 0.86 -3.66 -4.90
CA GLU A 93 -0.32 -3.61 -4.05
C GLU A 93 -1.09 -4.92 -4.19
N ILE A 94 -1.35 -5.60 -3.07
CA ILE A 94 -2.09 -6.85 -3.08
C ILE A 94 -3.23 -6.71 -2.07
N THR A 95 -4.47 -6.82 -2.55
CA THR A 95 -5.69 -6.66 -1.75
C THR A 95 -5.77 -5.34 -0.95
N GLY A 96 -5.00 -4.31 -1.33
CA GLY A 96 -4.91 -3.02 -0.63
C GLY A 96 -3.76 -2.91 0.38
N ASP A 97 -3.00 -3.98 0.63
CA ASP A 97 -1.73 -3.89 1.36
C ASP A 97 -0.57 -3.59 0.40
N THR A 98 0.34 -2.73 0.85
CA THR A 98 1.56 -2.41 0.13
C THR A 98 2.67 -3.39 0.50
N TRP A 99 3.27 -4.00 -0.53
CA TRP A 99 4.34 -4.96 -0.41
C TRP A 99 5.56 -4.50 -1.19
N ARG A 100 6.75 -4.73 -0.63
CA ARG A 100 8.02 -4.55 -1.31
C ARG A 100 8.56 -5.90 -1.77
N VAL A 101 8.99 -6.01 -3.01
CA VAL A 101 9.73 -7.17 -3.51
C VAL A 101 11.10 -7.20 -2.84
N ALA A 102 11.34 -8.18 -1.99
CA ALA A 102 12.61 -8.37 -1.30
C ALA A 102 13.58 -9.23 -2.09
N GLU A 103 13.07 -10.30 -2.73
CA GLU A 103 13.87 -11.26 -3.48
C GLU A 103 13.06 -11.83 -4.65
N VAL A 104 13.74 -12.06 -5.77
CA VAL A 104 13.19 -12.79 -6.92
C VAL A 104 14.18 -13.91 -7.27
N GLU A 105 13.76 -15.16 -7.04
CA GLU A 105 14.59 -16.33 -7.25
C GLU A 105 14.05 -17.15 -8.43
N TYR A 106 14.87 -17.31 -9.47
CA TYR A 106 14.47 -17.93 -10.73
C TYR A 106 13.77 -19.28 -10.53
N ARG A 107 12.56 -19.42 -11.10
CA ARG A 107 11.70 -20.62 -11.04
C ARG A 107 11.42 -21.16 -9.63
N THR A 108 11.68 -20.36 -8.59
CA THR A 108 11.59 -20.81 -7.21
C THR A 108 10.52 -20.00 -6.48
N ARG A 109 10.72 -18.69 -6.30
CA ARG A 109 9.82 -17.86 -5.52
C ARG A 109 10.08 -16.36 -5.69
N VAL A 110 9.07 -15.57 -5.32
CA VAL A 110 9.18 -14.14 -5.03
C VAL A 110 8.95 -13.96 -3.53
N VAL A 111 9.81 -13.22 -2.85
CA VAL A 111 9.64 -12.86 -1.45
C VAL A 111 9.18 -11.42 -1.38
N LEU A 112 8.08 -11.20 -0.67
CA LEU A 112 7.50 -9.90 -0.41
C LEU A 112 7.69 -9.54 1.06
N GLU A 113 7.88 -8.25 1.35
CA GLU A 113 7.94 -7.69 2.70
C GLU A 113 6.85 -6.64 2.85
N ARG A 114 6.07 -6.69 3.94
CA ARG A 114 5.08 -5.65 4.23
C ARG A 114 5.79 -4.31 4.36
N VAL A 115 5.27 -3.31 3.68
CA VAL A 115 5.69 -1.93 3.89
C VAL A 115 4.76 -1.34 4.94
N SER A 116 5.25 -1.16 6.16
CA SER A 116 4.56 -0.34 7.14
C SER A 116 4.56 1.10 6.60
N VAL A 117 3.38 1.67 6.41
CA VAL A 117 3.23 3.09 6.04
C VAL A 117 3.54 3.94 7.28
N SER A 118 4.80 3.92 7.71
CA SER A 118 5.34 4.85 8.67
C SER A 118 6.01 5.96 7.88
N GLU A 119 5.22 6.99 7.55
CA GLU A 119 5.63 8.33 7.13
C GLU A 119 6.69 8.43 6.02
N LYS A 120 6.22 8.58 4.77
CA LYS A 120 6.96 9.43 3.81
C LYS A 120 6.05 10.18 2.84
N GLU A 121 5.09 10.92 3.38
CA GLU A 121 4.60 12.14 2.73
C GLU A 121 5.57 13.29 3.03
N LYS A 122 6.71 13.30 2.32
CA LYS A 122 7.52 14.51 2.14
C LYS A 122 8.39 14.34 0.89
N SER A 123 7.73 14.23 -0.24
CA SER A 123 8.35 14.53 -1.53
C SER A 123 7.37 15.33 -2.38
N GLY A 124 6.81 16.38 -1.77
CA GLY A 124 6.18 17.48 -2.46
C GLY A 124 7.16 18.64 -2.53
N GLU A 125 7.50 19.04 -3.75
CA GLU A 125 7.74 20.43 -4.11
C GLU A 125 9.01 21.13 -3.58
N SER A 126 10.11 21.00 -4.32
CA SER A 126 10.96 22.16 -4.59
C SER A 126 10.74 22.57 -6.04
N GLY A 127 9.56 23.14 -6.28
CA GLY A 127 9.34 24.10 -7.35
C GLY A 127 9.97 25.44 -6.96
N ALA A 128 10.48 26.14 -7.96
CA ALA A 128 11.27 27.35 -7.86
C ALA A 128 10.59 28.50 -7.09
N GLN A 129 11.40 29.27 -6.36
CA GLN A 129 11.14 30.71 -6.22
C GLN A 129 12.48 31.47 -6.31
N ALA A 130 12.66 32.12 -7.46
CA ALA A 130 13.46 33.33 -7.53
C ALA A 130 12.68 34.45 -6.83
N ASP A 131 13.31 35.21 -5.93
CA ASP A 131 13.52 36.66 -6.09
C ASP A 131 14.26 37.27 -4.87
N GLU A 132 14.95 38.38 -5.14
CA GLU A 132 15.42 39.44 -4.24
C GLU A 132 16.49 39.14 -3.17
N GLN A 133 17.75 39.49 -3.50
CA GLN A 133 18.53 40.36 -2.59
C GLN A 133 19.11 41.55 -3.35
N SER A 134 18.60 42.72 -2.96
CA SER A 134 19.16 44.04 -3.20
C SER A 134 20.29 44.29 -2.20
N GLU A 135 21.41 44.87 -2.64
CA GLU A 135 22.13 45.99 -2.01
C GLU A 135 23.24 46.51 -2.94
#